data_AF-A0A352J2G4-F1
#
_entry.id   AF-A0A352J2G4-F1
#
_cell.length_a   1.000
_cell.length_b   1.000
_cell.length_c   1.000
_cell.angle_alpha   90.00
_cell.angle_beta   90.00
_cell.angle_gamma   90.00
#
_symmetry.space_group_name_H-M   'P 1'
#
loop_
_entity.id
_entity.type
_entity.pdbx_description
1 polymer ?
#
loop_
_entity_poly.entity_id
_entity_poly.type
_entity_poly.pdbx_seq_one_letter_code
_entity_poly.pdbx_strand_id
1 'polypeptide(L)'
;MAFAFLPLSGEKNPETWNTRLTYFQEKLSPYYYTTSFEESGDLLEFSPQSRSGYFKVHFKNNMDHYLRFGIFNDKGEIWVSNSRNVSGFEEFEGIKIFFYGETDTDIVSKEYRNSSDKMWLLAGVGKQNKKVSFKYGISFISIEQAKKNLLKEIPEWDFEKVKKNAYAVWDKTLSQIQVKGGSDAQKRVFYTALYRSYERMVDINEYGSYYSAYDNKIHSSDTPFYVDNWIWDNYIALEPLHMILNPDREINQINSYIQMYK
;
A
#
# COMPACT_ATOMS: atom_id res chain seq x y z
N MET A 1 6.06 7.01 -3.36
CA MET A 1 4.86 6.50 -2.66
C MET A 1 3.74 6.52 -3.71
N ALA A 2 2.48 6.19 -3.43
CA ALA A 2 1.41 6.44 -4.43
C ALA A 2 0.52 7.60 -3.99
N PHE A 3 0.17 7.62 -2.71
CA PHE A 3 -0.56 8.70 -2.05
C PHE A 3 -0.45 8.53 -0.52
N ALA A 4 -0.76 9.60 0.20
CA ALA A 4 -1.01 9.64 1.63
C ALA A 4 -2.51 9.47 1.91
N PHE A 5 -2.87 8.80 3.00
CA PHE A 5 -4.25 8.65 3.45
C PHE A 5 -4.38 8.97 4.93
N LEU A 6 -5.35 9.81 5.29
CA LEU A 6 -5.69 10.11 6.67
C LEU A 6 -7.21 10.26 6.82
N PRO A 7 -7.90 9.40 7.58
CA PRO A 7 -9.27 9.66 7.97
C PRO A 7 -9.33 10.77 9.01
N LEU A 8 -10.35 11.62 8.92
CA LEU A 8 -10.57 12.74 9.82
C LEU A 8 -12.06 12.81 10.17
N SER A 9 -12.37 13.28 11.36
CA SER A 9 -13.73 13.57 11.78
C SER A 9 -13.75 14.84 12.62
N GLY A 10 -14.77 15.69 12.41
CA GLY A 10 -14.87 16.98 13.09
C GLY A 10 -15.44 18.09 12.22
N GLU A 11 -15.42 19.32 12.75
CA GLU A 11 -15.77 20.49 11.97
C GLU A 11 -14.63 20.85 11.02
N LYS A 12 -14.98 21.13 9.77
CA LYS A 12 -14.02 21.57 8.76
C LYS A 12 -13.52 22.98 9.11
N ASN A 13 -12.20 23.14 9.15
CA ASN A 13 -11.52 24.41 9.37
C ASN A 13 -10.22 24.49 8.54
N PRO A 14 -9.56 25.67 8.43
CA PRO A 14 -8.30 25.78 7.69
C PRO A 14 -7.19 24.84 8.17
N GLU A 15 -7.18 24.50 9.47
CA GLU A 15 -6.22 23.58 10.07
C GLU A 15 -6.45 22.10 9.69
N THR A 16 -7.59 21.76 9.09
CA THR A 16 -7.92 20.40 8.63
C THR A 16 -6.85 19.85 7.66
N TRP A 17 -6.18 20.73 6.91
CA TRP A 17 -5.09 20.35 6.00
C TRP A 17 -3.75 20.10 6.70
N ASN A 18 -3.55 20.69 7.88
CA ASN A 18 -2.34 20.55 8.68
C ASN A 18 -2.53 19.60 9.87
N THR A 19 -3.74 19.06 10.07
CA THR A 19 -4.06 18.15 11.17
C THR A 19 -3.09 16.96 11.16
N ARG A 20 -2.52 16.74 12.35
CA ARG A 20 -1.77 15.54 12.74
C ARG A 20 -2.57 14.87 13.85
N LEU A 21 -2.68 13.56 13.79
CA LEU A 21 -3.40 12.77 14.79
C LEU A 21 -2.38 12.06 15.68
N THR A 22 -2.67 12.03 16.97
CA THR A 22 -1.90 11.26 17.93
C THR A 22 -2.46 9.85 17.94
N TYR A 23 -1.62 8.87 17.60
CA TYR A 23 -2.02 7.48 17.57
C TYR A 23 -1.79 6.81 18.92
N PHE A 24 -2.79 6.04 19.38
CA PHE A 24 -2.70 5.23 20.60
C PHE A 24 -3.23 3.81 20.35
N GLN A 25 -2.76 2.85 21.15
CA GLN A 25 -3.07 1.41 21.01
C GLN A 25 -2.70 0.80 19.64
N GLU A 26 -1.58 1.26 19.07
CA GLU A 26 -1.07 0.75 17.80
C GLU A 26 -0.73 -0.75 17.87
N LYS A 27 -1.19 -1.51 16.86
CA LYS A 27 -0.76 -2.88 16.62
C LYS A 27 -0.27 -3.00 15.18
N LEU A 28 0.99 -3.38 15.04
CA LEU A 28 1.64 -3.57 13.76
C LEU A 28 2.06 -5.03 13.60
N SER A 29 1.68 -5.62 12.46
CA SER A 29 2.12 -6.93 12.02
C SER A 29 2.37 -6.90 10.50
N PRO A 30 3.10 -7.87 9.94
CA PRO A 30 3.40 -7.91 8.50
C PRO A 30 2.19 -7.86 7.55
N TYR A 31 1.01 -8.28 8.04
CA TYR A 31 -0.20 -8.43 7.23
C TYR A 31 -1.34 -7.49 7.65
N TYR A 32 -1.19 -6.78 8.77
CA TYR A 32 -2.27 -6.00 9.37
C TYR A 32 -1.72 -4.90 10.27
N TYR A 33 -2.30 -3.72 10.10
CA TYR A 33 -2.05 -2.54 10.91
C TYR A 33 -3.37 -2.04 11.50
N THR A 34 -3.35 -1.64 12.77
CA THR A 34 -4.48 -0.92 13.36
C THR A 34 -4.02 0.08 14.41
N THR A 35 -4.75 1.18 14.50
CA THR A 35 -4.50 2.23 15.48
C THR A 35 -5.77 3.01 15.78
N SER A 36 -5.85 3.59 16.98
CA SER A 36 -6.89 4.53 17.36
C SER A 36 -6.31 5.95 17.43
N PHE A 37 -7.10 6.97 17.11
CA PHE A 37 -6.67 8.37 17.22
C PHE A 37 -7.16 9.00 18.52
N GLU A 38 -6.29 9.61 19.31
CA GLU A 38 -6.63 10.15 20.63
C GLU A 38 -7.69 11.24 20.55
N GLU A 39 -7.62 12.09 19.52
CA GLU A 39 -8.47 13.27 19.38
C GLU A 39 -9.93 12.91 19.05
N SER A 40 -10.15 11.88 18.23
CA SER A 40 -11.50 11.49 17.77
C SER A 40 -12.01 10.17 18.35
N GLY A 41 -11.09 9.32 18.85
CA GLY A 41 -11.36 7.93 19.20
C GLY A 41 -11.57 7.01 17.99
N ASP A 42 -11.43 7.53 16.76
CA ASP A 42 -11.66 6.75 15.55
C ASP A 42 -10.61 5.63 15.41
N LEU A 43 -11.05 4.50 14.87
CA LEU A 43 -10.19 3.33 14.65
C LEU A 43 -9.86 3.21 13.16
N LEU A 44 -8.58 3.13 12.84
CA LEU A 44 -8.09 2.79 11.52
C LEU A 44 -7.59 1.35 11.51
N GLU A 45 -7.96 0.61 10.47
CA GLU A 45 -7.45 -0.71 10.15
C GLU A 45 -6.92 -0.71 8.71
N PHE A 46 -5.83 -1.42 8.46
CA PHE A 46 -5.22 -1.56 7.14
C PHE A 46 -4.69 -2.97 6.93
N SER A 47 -4.88 -3.50 5.73
CA SER A 47 -4.24 -4.75 5.29
C SER A 47 -3.84 -4.67 3.81
N PRO A 48 -2.61 -5.09 3.45
CA PRO A 48 -2.12 -5.05 2.08
C PRO A 48 -2.44 -6.32 1.28
N GLN A 49 -2.34 -6.20 -0.05
CA GLN A 49 -2.10 -7.26 -1.01
C GLN A 49 -0.84 -6.90 -1.82
N SER A 50 -0.48 -7.66 -2.86
CA SER A 50 0.78 -7.43 -3.57
C SER A 50 0.82 -6.07 -4.30
N ARG A 51 -0.29 -5.63 -4.89
CA ARG A 51 -0.41 -4.35 -5.64
C ARG A 51 -1.62 -3.53 -5.22
N SER A 52 -2.25 -3.89 -4.10
CA SER A 52 -3.48 -3.29 -3.61
C SER A 52 -3.46 -3.18 -2.10
N GLY A 53 -4.35 -2.36 -1.53
CA GLY A 53 -4.52 -2.24 -0.10
C GLY A 53 -5.97 -1.96 0.26
N TYR A 54 -6.31 -2.25 1.52
CA TYR A 54 -7.65 -2.05 2.04
C TYR A 54 -7.54 -1.32 3.39
N PHE A 55 -8.07 -0.10 3.45
CA PHE A 55 -8.35 0.63 4.66
C PHE A 55 -9.80 0.44 5.13
N LYS A 56 -9.98 0.30 6.43
CA LYS A 56 -11.29 0.27 7.09
C LYS A 56 -11.25 1.21 8.28
N VAL A 57 -12.15 2.19 8.26
CA VAL A 57 -12.22 3.27 9.25
C VAL A 57 -13.50 3.11 10.05
N HIS A 58 -13.41 3.19 11.36
CA HIS A 58 -14.57 3.23 12.26
C HIS A 58 -14.62 4.58 12.95
N PHE A 59 -15.47 5.46 12.44
CA PHE A 59 -15.72 6.75 13.03
C PHE A 59 -16.57 6.61 14.30
N LYS A 60 -16.12 7.19 15.41
CA LYS A 60 -16.79 7.11 16.72
C LYS A 60 -17.66 8.33 16.99
N ASN A 61 -17.20 9.52 16.62
CA ASN A 61 -17.95 10.75 16.88
C ASN A 61 -19.09 10.97 15.88
N ASN A 62 -20.05 11.84 16.21
CA ASN A 62 -21.22 12.16 15.37
C ASN A 62 -21.00 13.39 14.46
N MET A 63 -19.73 13.74 14.22
CA MET A 63 -19.36 14.89 13.40
C MET A 63 -19.27 14.49 11.93
N ASP A 64 -18.98 15.45 11.04
CA ASP A 64 -18.71 15.11 9.65
C ASP A 64 -17.41 14.31 9.53
N HIS A 65 -17.45 13.33 8.64
CA HIS A 65 -16.34 12.41 8.39
C HIS A 65 -15.72 12.71 7.03
N TYR A 66 -14.39 12.65 6.98
CA TYR A 66 -13.60 12.96 5.80
C TYR A 66 -12.50 11.93 5.59
N LEU A 67 -12.17 11.70 4.32
CA LEU A 67 -10.98 10.99 3.89
C LEU A 67 -10.05 12.00 3.23
N ARG A 68 -8.89 12.26 3.85
CA ARG A 68 -7.87 13.16 3.31
C ARG A 68 -6.84 12.34 2.53
N PHE A 69 -6.66 12.70 1.27
CA PHE A 69 -5.64 12.15 0.40
C PHE A 69 -4.59 13.22 0.09
N GLY A 70 -3.34 12.80 -0.11
CA GLY A 70 -2.24 13.70 -0.43
C GLY A 70 -1.20 13.07 -1.34
N ILE A 71 -0.51 13.89 -2.12
CA ILE A 71 0.69 13.54 -2.87
C ILE A 71 1.87 14.24 -2.19
N PHE A 72 2.98 13.53 -1.98
CA PHE A 72 4.12 14.06 -1.24
C PHE A 72 5.19 14.66 -2.15
N ASN A 73 5.38 14.07 -3.33
CA ASN A 73 6.32 14.60 -4.31
C ASN A 73 5.72 15.79 -5.06
N ASP A 74 6.55 16.66 -5.61
CA ASP A 74 6.15 17.97 -6.19
C ASP A 74 5.27 17.88 -7.44
N LYS A 75 4.95 16.67 -7.93
CA LYS A 75 4.17 16.45 -9.14
C LYS A 75 3.17 15.31 -8.98
N GLY A 76 1.93 15.60 -9.33
CA GLY A 76 0.86 14.63 -9.39
C GLY A 76 -0.50 15.28 -9.24
N GLU A 77 -1.56 14.51 -9.46
CA GLU A 77 -2.94 14.98 -9.29
C GLU A 77 -3.79 13.87 -8.68
N ILE A 78 -4.75 14.27 -7.85
CA ILE A 78 -5.82 13.41 -7.34
C ILE A 78 -7.15 13.96 -7.85
N TRP A 79 -8.07 13.08 -8.22
CA TRP A 79 -9.44 13.45 -8.55
C TRP A 79 -10.46 12.38 -8.18
N VAL A 80 -11.70 12.83 -8.07
CA VAL A 80 -12.87 11.99 -7.85
C VAL A 80 -13.57 11.78 -9.20
N SER A 81 -13.53 10.55 -9.71
CA SER A 81 -14.09 10.20 -11.04
C SER A 81 -15.61 10.02 -11.01
N ASN A 82 -16.18 9.58 -9.88
CA ASN A 82 -17.62 9.46 -9.63
C ASN A 82 -17.88 9.50 -8.10
N SER A 83 -19.10 9.24 -7.63
CA SER A 83 -19.40 9.32 -6.19
C SER A 83 -18.63 8.33 -5.31
N ARG A 84 -17.91 7.33 -5.85
CA ARG A 84 -17.20 6.31 -5.05
C ARG A 84 -15.76 6.05 -5.47
N ASN A 85 -15.27 6.73 -6.50
CA ASN A 85 -13.97 6.41 -7.08
C ASN A 85 -13.02 7.60 -6.93
N VAL A 86 -11.87 7.33 -6.31
CA VAL A 86 -10.75 8.26 -6.19
C VAL A 86 -9.62 7.71 -7.05
N SER A 87 -9.03 8.55 -7.88
CA SER A 87 -7.92 8.16 -8.75
C SER A 87 -6.89 9.26 -8.76
N GLY A 88 -5.66 8.91 -9.11
CA GLY A 88 -4.60 9.89 -9.21
C GLY A 88 -3.29 9.27 -9.63
N PHE A 89 -2.27 10.10 -9.68
CA PHE A 89 -0.90 9.67 -9.87
C PHE A 89 0.06 10.59 -9.13
N GLU A 90 1.16 10.02 -8.65
CA GLU A 90 2.34 10.73 -8.18
C GLU A 90 3.46 10.55 -9.21
N GLU A 91 4.25 11.59 -9.47
CA GLU A 91 5.45 11.52 -10.32
C GLU A 91 6.69 11.83 -9.47
N PHE A 92 7.70 10.96 -9.56
CA PHE A 92 8.99 11.15 -8.91
C PHE A 92 10.10 10.78 -9.90
N GLU A 93 11.04 11.70 -10.13
CA GLU A 93 12.17 11.51 -11.05
C GLU A 93 11.75 11.00 -12.45
N GLY A 94 10.58 11.44 -12.95
CA GLY A 94 10.04 11.04 -14.26
C GLY A 94 9.27 9.72 -14.27
N ILE A 95 9.24 8.99 -13.16
CA ILE A 95 8.47 7.76 -12.98
C ILE A 95 7.09 8.11 -12.41
N LYS A 96 6.03 7.64 -13.06
CA LYS A 96 4.65 7.82 -12.59
C LYS A 96 4.15 6.58 -11.86
N ILE A 97 3.53 6.80 -10.71
CA ILE A 97 2.82 5.78 -9.94
C ILE A 97 1.36 6.18 -9.92
N PHE A 98 0.52 5.39 -10.59
CA PHE A 98 -0.91 5.56 -10.67
C PHE A 98 -1.60 4.81 -9.52
N PHE A 99 -2.70 5.36 -9.02
CA PHE A 99 -3.59 4.65 -8.11
C PHE A 99 -5.05 4.79 -8.53
N TYR A 100 -5.81 3.75 -8.24
CA TYR A 100 -7.27 3.71 -8.38
C TYR A 100 -7.84 3.12 -7.10
N GLY A 101 -8.79 3.83 -6.49
CA GLY A 101 -9.47 3.38 -5.29
C GLY A 101 -10.97 3.56 -5.34
N GLU A 102 -11.65 2.71 -4.58
CA GLU A 102 -13.10 2.67 -4.42
C GLU A 102 -13.43 2.87 -2.95
N THR A 103 -14.52 3.58 -2.66
CA THR A 103 -15.15 3.68 -1.34
C THR A 103 -16.46 2.87 -1.32
N ASP A 104 -16.77 2.26 -0.19
CA ASP A 104 -18.06 1.56 0.00
C ASP A 104 -19.24 2.54 0.17
N THR A 105 -18.91 3.78 0.50
CA THR A 105 -19.80 4.90 0.81
C THR A 105 -19.66 6.00 -0.24
N ASP A 106 -20.75 6.73 -0.52
CA ASP A 106 -20.71 7.87 -1.44
C ASP A 106 -19.94 9.07 -0.86
N ILE A 107 -19.07 9.64 -1.68
CA ILE A 107 -18.38 10.91 -1.47
C ILE A 107 -19.39 12.03 -1.77
N VAL A 108 -19.86 12.68 -0.72
CA VAL A 108 -20.89 13.72 -0.79
C VAL A 108 -20.31 15.13 -0.98
N SER A 109 -19.02 15.30 -0.69
CA SER A 109 -18.29 16.55 -0.94
C SER A 109 -16.84 16.27 -1.33
N LYS A 110 -16.28 17.16 -2.17
CA LYS A 110 -14.88 17.12 -2.58
C LYS A 110 -14.30 18.52 -2.55
N GLU A 111 -13.10 18.64 -2.00
CA GLU A 111 -12.38 19.90 -1.93
C GLU A 111 -10.89 19.66 -2.12
N TYR A 112 -10.23 20.57 -2.83
CA TYR A 112 -8.79 20.54 -2.98
C TYR A 112 -8.15 21.63 -2.13
N ARG A 113 -7.02 21.31 -1.48
CA ARG A 113 -6.25 22.32 -0.73
C ARG A 113 -5.84 23.47 -1.64
N ASN A 114 -5.38 23.12 -2.84
CA ASN A 114 -5.13 24.04 -3.92
C ASN A 114 -5.78 23.48 -5.20
N SER A 115 -6.69 24.26 -5.79
CA SER A 115 -7.43 23.82 -6.97
C SER A 115 -6.59 23.78 -8.24
N SER A 116 -5.42 24.45 -8.27
CA SER A 116 -4.54 24.45 -9.43
C SER A 116 -3.69 23.19 -9.56
N ASP A 117 -3.20 22.64 -8.44
CA ASP A 117 -2.34 21.45 -8.43
C ASP A 117 -3.09 20.14 -8.10
N LYS A 118 -4.23 20.21 -7.40
CA LYS A 118 -5.03 19.05 -6.99
C LYS A 118 -4.24 17.94 -6.28
N MET A 119 -3.16 18.29 -5.59
CA MET A 119 -2.31 17.31 -4.91
C MET A 119 -2.90 16.78 -3.61
N TRP A 120 -3.80 17.57 -3.01
CA TRP A 120 -4.45 17.25 -1.75
C TRP A 120 -5.97 17.31 -1.91
N LEU A 121 -6.64 16.21 -1.60
CA LEU A 121 -8.09 16.05 -1.69
C LEU A 121 -8.67 15.77 -0.30
N LEU A 122 -9.72 16.50 0.06
CA LEU A 122 -10.57 16.19 1.19
C LEU A 122 -11.92 15.69 0.66
N ALA A 123 -12.18 14.40 0.83
CA ALA A 123 -13.42 13.75 0.40
C ALA A 123 -14.35 13.55 1.61
N GLY A 124 -15.48 14.25 1.65
CA GLY A 124 -16.47 14.08 2.71
C GLY A 124 -17.36 12.87 2.44
N VAL A 125 -17.53 12.03 3.48
CA VAL A 125 -18.31 10.78 3.42
C VAL A 125 -19.56 10.81 4.30
N GLY A 126 -19.86 11.94 4.93
CA GLY A 126 -21.10 12.17 5.69
C GLY A 126 -21.11 11.54 7.09
N LYS A 127 -21.64 12.29 8.07
CA LYS A 127 -21.65 11.94 9.50
C LYS A 127 -22.38 10.64 9.88
N GLN A 128 -23.33 10.19 9.05
CA GLN A 128 -24.09 8.96 9.28
C GLN A 128 -23.25 7.70 9.05
N ASN A 129 -22.16 7.79 8.27
CA ASN A 129 -21.37 6.64 7.87
C ASN A 129 -20.28 6.36 8.90
N LYS A 130 -20.60 5.50 9.88
CA LYS A 130 -19.72 5.14 10.99
C LYS A 130 -18.63 4.14 10.62
N LYS A 131 -18.82 3.39 9.55
CA LYS A 131 -17.84 2.44 9.02
C LYS A 131 -17.68 2.78 7.56
N VAL A 132 -16.45 3.14 7.18
CA VAL A 132 -16.11 3.49 5.81
C VAL A 132 -14.93 2.65 5.39
N SER A 133 -15.07 2.01 4.25
CA SER A 133 -14.07 1.14 3.66
C SER A 133 -13.54 1.77 2.39
N PHE A 134 -12.22 1.78 2.24
CA PHE A 134 -11.52 2.26 1.05
C PHE A 134 -10.51 1.21 0.60
N LYS A 135 -10.71 0.66 -0.60
CA LYS A 135 -9.78 -0.28 -1.22
C LYS A 135 -9.15 0.36 -2.44
N TYR A 136 -7.88 0.10 -2.69
CA TYR A 136 -7.15 0.72 -3.80
C TYR A 136 -6.14 -0.24 -4.41
N GLY A 137 -5.85 -0.05 -5.69
CA GLY A 137 -4.75 -0.68 -6.42
C GLY A 137 -3.77 0.38 -6.89
N ILE A 138 -2.51 -0.01 -7.09
CA ILE A 138 -1.45 0.82 -7.64
C ILE A 138 -0.89 0.21 -8.93
N SER A 139 -0.26 1.04 -9.76
CA SER A 139 0.37 0.64 -11.01
C SER A 139 1.46 1.62 -11.43
N PHE A 140 2.52 1.12 -12.04
CA PHE A 140 3.51 1.94 -12.76
C PHE A 140 3.13 2.14 -14.25
N ILE A 141 2.09 1.47 -14.73
CA ILE A 141 1.66 1.48 -16.13
C ILE A 141 0.56 2.52 -16.37
N SER A 142 -0.59 2.37 -15.70
CA SER A 142 -1.73 3.28 -15.88
C SER A 142 -2.80 3.13 -14.79
N ILE A 143 -3.79 4.02 -14.79
CA ILE A 143 -4.95 3.95 -13.88
C ILE A 143 -5.82 2.73 -14.19
N GLU A 144 -6.00 2.39 -15.47
CA GLU A 144 -6.74 1.21 -15.91
C GLU A 144 -6.06 -0.07 -15.41
N GLN A 145 -4.72 -0.10 -15.42
CA GLN A 145 -3.97 -1.22 -14.87
C GLN A 145 -4.06 -1.26 -13.34
N ALA A 146 -3.98 -0.12 -12.65
CA ALA A 146 -4.21 -0.04 -11.20
C ALA A 146 -5.60 -0.58 -10.81
N LYS A 147 -6.63 -0.26 -11.60
CA LYS A 147 -7.98 -0.81 -11.44
C LYS A 147 -8.03 -2.32 -11.66
N LYS A 148 -7.36 -2.85 -12.68
CA LYS A 148 -7.27 -4.30 -12.91
C LYS A 148 -6.58 -5.00 -11.74
N ASN A 149 -5.50 -4.44 -11.21
CA ASN A 149 -4.80 -4.98 -10.04
C ASN A 149 -5.73 -5.04 -8.83
N LEU A 150 -6.45 -3.95 -8.55
CA LEU A 150 -7.44 -3.91 -7.46
C LEU A 150 -8.52 -4.99 -7.63
N LEU A 151 -9.14 -5.08 -8.79
CA LEU A 151 -10.24 -6.03 -9.02
C LEU A 151 -9.78 -7.48 -9.00
N LYS A 152 -8.51 -7.74 -9.34
CA LYS A 152 -7.91 -9.08 -9.28
C LYS A 152 -7.59 -9.50 -7.85
N GLU A 153 -7.07 -8.59 -7.03
CA GLU A 153 -6.65 -8.90 -5.65
C GLU A 153 -7.77 -8.75 -4.61
N ILE A 154 -8.66 -7.75 -4.79
CA ILE A 154 -9.72 -7.38 -3.85
C ILE A 154 -11.05 -7.12 -4.61
N PRO A 155 -11.65 -8.15 -5.23
CA PRO A 155 -12.91 -7.99 -5.97
C PRO A 155 -14.08 -7.60 -5.06
N GLU A 156 -14.09 -8.08 -3.82
CA GLU A 156 -15.20 -7.98 -2.87
C GLU A 156 -14.86 -7.06 -1.70
N TRP A 157 -15.88 -6.56 -1.00
CA TRP A 157 -15.73 -5.76 0.22
C TRP A 157 -15.55 -6.65 1.46
N ASP A 158 -14.53 -7.52 1.44
CA ASP A 158 -14.23 -8.45 2.54
C ASP A 158 -12.83 -8.19 3.12
N PHE A 159 -12.78 -7.37 4.16
CA PHE A 159 -11.53 -7.01 4.82
C PHE A 159 -10.86 -8.20 5.52
N GLU A 160 -11.64 -9.10 6.10
CA GLU A 160 -11.09 -10.26 6.81
C GLU A 160 -10.46 -11.26 5.85
N LYS A 161 -11.04 -11.43 4.65
CA LYS A 161 -10.43 -12.24 3.58
C LYS A 161 -9.10 -11.65 3.13
N VAL A 162 -9.01 -10.34 2.91
CA VAL A 162 -7.75 -9.65 2.58
C VAL A 162 -6.70 -9.86 3.67
N LYS A 163 -7.07 -9.65 4.93
CA LYS A 163 -6.22 -9.87 6.09
C LYS A 163 -5.74 -11.32 6.21
N LYS A 164 -6.63 -12.28 6.02
CA LYS A 164 -6.32 -13.72 6.06
C LYS A 164 -5.38 -14.14 4.93
N ASN A 165 -5.59 -13.60 3.72
CA ASN A 165 -4.71 -13.86 2.58
C ASN A 165 -3.29 -13.34 2.85
N ALA A 166 -3.18 -12.10 3.34
CA ALA A 166 -1.89 -11.51 3.71
C ALA A 166 -1.21 -12.29 4.85
N TYR A 167 -1.97 -12.73 5.86
CA TYR A 167 -1.46 -13.59 6.93
C TYR A 167 -0.91 -14.90 6.38
N ALA A 168 -1.64 -15.59 5.50
CA ALA A 168 -1.21 -16.87 4.94
C ALA A 168 0.10 -16.77 4.13
N VAL A 169 0.30 -15.66 3.40
CA VAL A 169 1.56 -15.39 2.68
C VAL A 169 2.72 -15.27 3.66
N TRP A 170 2.55 -14.50 4.72
CA TRP A 170 3.60 -14.32 5.73
C TRP A 170 3.84 -15.56 6.57
N ASP A 171 2.79 -16.29 6.94
CA ASP A 171 2.88 -17.53 7.69
C ASP A 171 3.67 -18.59 6.91
N LYS A 172 3.35 -18.78 5.61
CA LYS A 172 4.13 -19.64 4.72
C LYS A 172 5.59 -19.20 4.61
N THR A 173 5.82 -17.89 4.46
CA THR A 173 7.16 -17.33 4.26
C THR A 173 8.03 -17.48 5.51
N LEU A 174 7.50 -17.15 6.70
CA LEU A 174 8.26 -17.22 7.95
C LEU A 174 8.42 -18.65 8.45
N SER A 175 7.51 -19.57 8.08
CA SER A 175 7.60 -20.99 8.45
C SER A 175 8.64 -21.80 7.68
N GLN A 176 9.35 -21.18 6.72
CA GLN A 176 10.47 -21.80 6.01
C GLN A 176 11.62 -22.21 6.96
N ILE A 177 11.77 -21.50 8.09
CA ILE A 177 12.72 -21.87 9.14
C ILE A 177 11.97 -22.04 10.46
N GLN A 178 12.02 -23.25 11.03
CA GLN A 178 11.42 -23.54 12.34
C GLN A 178 12.49 -23.64 13.41
N VAL A 179 12.47 -22.71 14.35
CA VAL A 179 13.39 -22.70 15.50
C VAL A 179 12.79 -23.43 16.70
N LYS A 180 13.60 -24.25 17.39
CA LYS A 180 13.24 -24.92 18.65
C LYS A 180 14.13 -24.41 19.79
N GLY A 181 13.57 -24.34 21.01
CA GLY A 181 14.25 -23.74 22.16
C GLY A 181 14.25 -22.21 22.13
N GLY A 182 15.05 -21.60 23.01
CA GLY A 182 15.18 -20.14 23.14
C GLY A 182 13.99 -19.43 23.82
N SER A 183 14.21 -18.19 24.25
CA SER A 183 13.17 -17.33 24.82
C SER A 183 12.28 -16.70 23.75
N ASP A 184 11.10 -16.23 24.14
CA ASP A 184 10.19 -15.53 23.20
C ASP A 184 10.82 -14.24 22.66
N ALA A 185 11.71 -13.59 23.42
CA ALA A 185 12.48 -12.45 22.95
C ALA A 185 13.43 -12.85 21.80
N GLN A 186 14.14 -13.98 21.93
CA GLN A 186 15.03 -14.47 20.88
C GLN A 186 14.26 -14.88 19.62
N LYS A 187 13.12 -15.56 19.78
CA LYS A 187 12.24 -15.90 18.65
C LYS A 187 11.73 -14.65 17.94
N ARG A 188 11.35 -13.62 18.69
CA ARG A 188 10.91 -12.34 18.13
C ARG A 188 12.02 -11.68 17.31
N VAL A 189 13.24 -11.61 17.83
CA VAL A 189 14.40 -11.09 17.08
C VAL A 189 14.60 -11.88 15.78
N PHE A 190 14.62 -13.21 15.87
CA PHE A 190 14.83 -14.08 14.72
C PHE A 190 13.77 -13.88 13.62
N TYR A 191 12.48 -14.01 13.96
CA TYR A 191 11.41 -13.87 12.96
C TYR A 191 11.23 -12.44 12.46
N THR A 192 11.63 -11.42 13.26
CA THR A 192 11.65 -10.03 12.78
C THR A 192 12.77 -9.83 11.77
N ALA A 193 13.96 -10.38 12.01
CA ALA A 193 15.06 -10.36 11.04
C ALA A 193 14.70 -11.13 9.76
N LEU A 194 14.07 -12.30 9.88
CA LEU A 194 13.58 -13.05 8.73
C LEU A 194 12.49 -12.29 7.96
N TYR A 195 11.55 -11.65 8.65
CA TYR A 195 10.56 -10.77 8.00
C TYR A 195 11.25 -9.66 7.18
N ARG A 196 12.24 -8.98 7.77
CA ARG A 196 12.99 -7.90 7.10
C ARG A 196 13.79 -8.38 5.89
N SER A 197 14.21 -9.65 5.87
CA SER A 197 14.89 -10.23 4.72
C SER A 197 13.99 -10.27 3.46
N TYR A 198 12.67 -10.25 3.63
CA TYR A 198 11.73 -10.31 2.50
C TYR A 198 11.19 -8.95 2.03
N GLU A 199 11.66 -7.84 2.61
CA GLU A 199 11.19 -6.49 2.28
C GLU A 199 11.59 -6.04 0.85
N ARG A 200 12.74 -6.54 0.37
CA ARG A 200 13.31 -6.28 -0.95
C ARG A 200 13.90 -7.55 -1.55
N MET A 201 13.96 -7.71 -2.87
CA MET A 201 13.44 -6.85 -3.95
C MET A 201 11.91 -6.89 -4.08
N VAL A 202 11.35 -5.89 -4.79
CA VAL A 202 9.91 -5.80 -5.08
C VAL A 202 9.62 -6.21 -6.53
N ASP A 203 8.63 -7.08 -6.74
CA ASP A 203 8.15 -7.45 -8.07
C ASP A 203 7.18 -6.38 -8.60
N ILE A 204 7.53 -5.75 -9.72
CA ILE A 204 6.71 -4.73 -10.39
C ILE A 204 5.99 -5.28 -11.63
N ASN A 205 6.01 -6.59 -11.89
CA ASN A 205 5.19 -7.19 -12.94
C ASN A 205 3.71 -7.14 -12.56
N GLU A 206 2.88 -6.50 -13.35
CA GLU A 206 1.45 -6.30 -13.10
C GLU A 206 0.59 -7.29 -13.88
N TYR A 207 0.89 -8.58 -13.73
CA TYR A 207 0.18 -9.72 -14.34
C TYR A 207 0.30 -9.79 -15.86
N GLY A 208 1.54 -9.83 -16.35
CA GLY A 208 1.84 -9.99 -17.77
C GLY A 208 2.52 -8.78 -18.38
N SER A 209 2.68 -7.69 -17.64
CA SER A 209 3.37 -6.48 -18.12
C SER A 209 3.98 -5.69 -16.98
N TYR A 210 5.10 -5.00 -17.22
CA TYR A 210 5.71 -4.07 -16.27
C TYR A 210 6.19 -2.81 -16.99
N TYR A 211 6.22 -1.69 -16.26
CA TYR A 211 6.91 -0.48 -16.72
C TYR A 211 8.38 -0.55 -16.29
N SER A 212 9.32 -0.37 -17.21
CA SER A 212 10.75 -0.30 -16.93
C SER A 212 11.21 1.16 -16.91
N ALA A 213 11.76 1.59 -15.77
CA ALA A 213 12.37 2.91 -15.66
C ALA A 213 13.73 3.01 -16.37
N TYR A 214 14.33 1.90 -16.81
CA TYR A 214 15.63 1.88 -17.47
C TYR A 214 15.54 2.32 -18.93
N ASP A 215 14.43 2.00 -19.61
CA ASP A 215 14.19 2.39 -21.01
C ASP A 215 12.90 3.19 -21.22
N ASN A 216 12.16 3.47 -20.13
CA ASN A 216 10.88 4.17 -20.10
C ASN A 216 9.80 3.54 -20.98
N LYS A 217 9.77 2.19 -21.05
CA LYS A 217 8.77 1.44 -21.83
C LYS A 217 8.01 0.44 -20.99
N ILE A 218 6.84 0.06 -21.50
CA ILE A 218 6.06 -1.06 -20.99
C ILE A 218 6.53 -2.32 -21.71
N HIS A 219 6.92 -3.33 -20.94
CA HIS A 219 7.35 -4.64 -21.41
C HIS A 219 6.29 -5.67 -21.07
N SER A 220 5.95 -6.54 -22.03
CA SER A 220 5.13 -7.72 -21.77
C SER A 220 6.00 -8.87 -21.31
N SER A 221 5.65 -9.49 -20.18
CA SER A 221 6.37 -10.63 -19.63
C SER A 221 5.49 -11.44 -18.69
N ASP A 222 5.52 -12.76 -18.85
CA ASP A 222 4.89 -13.71 -17.91
C ASP A 222 5.80 -14.00 -16.69
N THR A 223 7.04 -13.53 -16.70
CA THR A 223 7.96 -13.66 -15.55
C THR A 223 7.93 -12.43 -14.66
N PRO A 224 8.11 -12.59 -13.34
CA PRO A 224 8.33 -11.46 -12.43
C PRO A 224 9.47 -10.56 -12.91
N PHE A 225 9.38 -9.27 -12.58
CA PHE A 225 10.45 -8.31 -12.81
C PHE A 225 10.69 -7.56 -11.51
N TYR A 226 11.82 -7.85 -10.89
CA TYR A 226 12.18 -7.34 -9.57
C TYR A 226 13.03 -6.08 -9.68
N VAL A 227 12.75 -5.10 -8.82
CA VAL A 227 13.52 -3.85 -8.69
C VAL A 227 13.84 -3.55 -7.22
N ASP A 228 14.59 -2.48 -6.97
CA ASP A 228 14.92 -1.96 -5.64
C ASP A 228 15.76 -2.97 -4.82
N ASN A 229 16.99 -3.22 -5.27
CA ASN A 229 17.99 -4.00 -4.54
C ASN A 229 19.18 -3.14 -4.10
N TRP A 230 19.66 -3.37 -2.89
CA TRP A 230 20.94 -2.82 -2.40
C TRP A 230 22.02 -3.89 -2.57
N ILE A 231 22.42 -4.12 -3.82
CA ILE A 231 23.25 -5.28 -4.17
C ILE A 231 24.58 -5.31 -3.42
N TRP A 232 25.18 -4.16 -3.09
CA TRP A 232 26.44 -4.06 -2.35
C TRP A 232 26.34 -4.61 -0.92
N ASP A 233 25.16 -4.56 -0.29
CA ASP A 233 24.93 -5.13 1.03
C ASP A 233 24.39 -6.57 0.92
N ASN A 234 23.45 -6.79 0.00
CA ASN A 234 22.63 -8.00 -0.03
C ASN A 234 23.37 -9.25 -0.54
N TYR A 235 24.41 -9.10 -1.37
CA TYR A 235 25.17 -10.24 -1.90
C TYR A 235 25.88 -11.06 -0.81
N ILE A 236 26.17 -10.46 0.34
CA ILE A 236 26.97 -11.07 1.41
C ILE A 236 26.20 -12.19 2.12
N ALA A 237 24.90 -11.98 2.38
CA ALA A 237 24.11 -12.89 3.21
C ALA A 237 22.66 -13.04 2.77
N LEU A 238 22.03 -11.99 2.24
CA LEU A 238 20.61 -12.03 1.91
C LEU A 238 20.34 -12.89 0.66
N GLU A 239 21.05 -12.62 -0.44
CA GLU A 239 20.92 -13.39 -1.68
C GLU A 239 21.32 -14.87 -1.49
N PRO A 240 22.44 -15.20 -0.79
CA PRO A 240 22.74 -16.59 -0.41
C PRO A 240 21.63 -17.25 0.41
N LEU A 241 21.03 -16.54 1.37
CA LEU A 241 19.92 -17.07 2.16
C LEU A 241 18.70 -17.38 1.29
N HIS A 242 18.34 -16.47 0.37
CA HIS A 242 17.24 -16.68 -0.56
C HIS A 242 17.52 -17.79 -1.57
N MET A 243 18.77 -17.99 -2.01
CA MET A 243 19.14 -19.14 -2.84
C MET A 243 18.90 -20.48 -2.11
N ILE A 244 19.05 -20.51 -0.78
CA ILE A 244 18.76 -21.70 0.04
C ILE A 244 17.26 -21.88 0.26
N LEU A 245 16.55 -20.80 0.61
CA LEU A 245 15.14 -20.88 1.03
C LEU A 245 14.16 -20.90 -0.15
N ASN A 246 14.46 -20.14 -1.20
CA ASN A 246 13.59 -19.96 -2.36
C ASN A 246 14.41 -19.68 -3.64
N PRO A 247 15.12 -20.70 -4.17
CA PRO A 247 15.98 -20.56 -5.34
C PRO A 247 15.23 -20.07 -6.58
N ASP A 248 13.97 -20.47 -6.78
CA ASP A 248 13.16 -20.03 -7.93
C ASP A 248 12.91 -18.52 -7.91
N ARG A 249 12.65 -17.94 -6.72
CA ARG A 249 12.52 -16.49 -6.57
C ARG A 249 13.85 -15.79 -6.85
N GLU A 250 14.95 -16.30 -6.32
CA GLU A 250 16.28 -15.73 -6.51
C GLU A 250 16.69 -15.75 -7.99
N ILE A 251 16.40 -16.84 -8.73
CA ILE A 251 16.60 -16.91 -10.18
C ILE A 251 15.82 -15.81 -10.92
N ASN A 252 14.57 -15.56 -10.53
CA ASN A 252 13.79 -14.47 -11.14
C ASN A 252 14.37 -13.07 -10.83
N GLN A 253 14.93 -12.88 -9.63
CA GLN A 253 15.62 -11.65 -9.25
C GLN A 253 16.89 -11.44 -10.10
N ILE A 254 17.72 -12.48 -10.24
CA ILE A 254 18.92 -12.45 -11.10
C ILE A 254 18.55 -12.17 -12.57
N ASN A 255 17.50 -12.84 -13.08
CA ASN A 255 17.01 -12.62 -14.44
C ASN A 255 16.55 -11.16 -14.64
N SER A 256 16.02 -10.52 -13.59
CA SER A 256 15.63 -9.11 -13.67
C SER A 256 16.84 -8.21 -13.93
N TYR A 257 18.01 -8.46 -13.31
CA TYR A 257 19.24 -7.72 -13.65
C TYR A 257 19.66 -7.91 -15.10
N ILE A 258 19.54 -9.13 -15.63
CA ILE A 258 19.86 -9.40 -17.04
C ILE A 258 18.94 -8.60 -17.96
N GLN A 259 17.66 -8.46 -17.60
CA GLN A 259 16.71 -7.65 -18.37
C GLN A 259 16.98 -6.15 -18.23
N MET A 260 17.40 -5.66 -17.05
CA MET A 260 17.80 -4.26 -16.87
C MET A 260 19.03 -3.88 -17.69
N TYR A 261 19.94 -4.83 -17.92
CA TYR A 261 21.15 -4.62 -18.71
C TYR A 261 20.87 -4.54 -20.23
N LYS A 262 19.83 -5.22 -20.71
CA LYS A 262 19.45 -5.26 -22.12
C LYS A 262 18.73 -3.99 -22.55
#